data_AF-A0A350QBG2-F1
#
_entry.id   AF-A0A350QBG2-F1
#
_cell.length_a   1.000
_cell.length_b   1.000
_cell.length_c   1.000
_cell.angle_alpha   90.00
_cell.angle_beta   90.00
_cell.angle_gamma   90.00
#
_symmetry.space_group_name_H-M   'P 1'
#
loop_
_entity.id
_entity.type
_entity.pdbx_description
1 polymer ?
#
loop_
_entity_poly.entity_id
_entity_poly.type
_entity_poly.pdbx_seq_one_letter_code
_entity_poly.pdbx_strand_id
1 'polypeptide(L)'
;TTWRAVPDGTSGGVSLAGTLAGVCGATVLASGGWAMGLVAGPAVLAVIFGAFCGSTFESLLGATMGKDSGSDHHLRNLLNTVVGAGVAWGLVAWLGAW
;
A
#
# COMPACT_ATOMS: atom_id res chain seq x y z
N THR A 1 -1.14 10.72 -15.92
CA THR A 1 0.05 9.84 -16.01
C THR A 1 0.15 9.32 -17.44
N THR A 2 1.35 9.24 -18.03
CA THR A 2 1.52 8.88 -19.47
C THR A 2 1.80 7.40 -19.73
N TRP A 3 1.83 6.56 -18.68
CA TRP A 3 2.13 5.11 -18.73
C TRP A 3 3.41 4.75 -19.50
N ARG A 4 4.33 5.70 -19.65
CA ARG A 4 5.64 5.47 -20.27
C ARG A 4 6.58 4.85 -19.25
N ALA A 5 7.43 3.94 -19.73
CA ALA A 5 8.53 3.43 -18.94
C ALA A 5 9.41 4.58 -18.45
N VAL A 6 9.76 4.55 -17.17
CA VAL A 6 10.65 5.50 -16.52
C VAL A 6 11.92 4.77 -16.08
N PRO A 7 13.07 5.46 -15.96
CA PRO A 7 14.28 4.86 -15.42
C PRO A 7 14.05 4.29 -14.02
N ASP A 8 14.75 3.21 -13.69
CA ASP A 8 14.71 2.61 -12.37
C ASP A 8 15.05 3.64 -11.28
N GLY A 9 14.35 3.54 -10.15
CA GLY A 9 14.50 4.49 -9.03
C GLY A 9 13.81 5.84 -9.24
N THR A 10 12.98 5.99 -10.28
CA THR A 10 12.12 7.17 -10.43
C THR A 10 11.04 7.20 -9.34
N SER A 11 10.89 8.35 -8.66
CA SER A 11 9.80 8.58 -7.69
C SER A 11 8.44 8.29 -8.33
N GLY A 12 7.65 7.42 -7.70
CA GLY A 12 6.36 6.98 -8.23
C GLY A 12 6.43 6.01 -9.42
N GLY A 13 7.63 5.51 -9.75
CA GLY A 13 7.78 4.41 -10.72
C GLY A 13 7.18 3.12 -10.16
N VAL A 14 6.38 2.45 -10.98
CA VAL A 14 5.75 1.17 -10.63
C VAL A 14 6.30 0.09 -11.56
N SER A 15 6.67 -1.06 -11.01
CA SER A 15 7.12 -2.23 -11.77
C SER A 15 6.34 -3.47 -11.32
N LEU A 16 6.12 -4.41 -12.23
CA LEU A 16 5.41 -5.65 -11.90
C LEU A 16 6.14 -6.43 -10.79
N ALA A 17 7.46 -6.53 -10.88
CA ALA A 17 8.27 -7.20 -9.86
C ALA A 17 8.15 -6.52 -8.49
N GLY A 18 8.22 -5.18 -8.45
CA GLY A 18 8.06 -4.41 -7.21
C GLY A 18 6.66 -4.53 -6.61
N THR A 19 5.62 -4.50 -7.45
CA THR A 19 4.24 -4.69 -7.02
C THR A 19 4.01 -6.09 -6.44
N LEU A 20 4.49 -7.14 -7.11
CA LEU A 20 4.41 -8.50 -6.60
C LEU A 20 5.19 -8.67 -5.29
N ALA A 21 6.40 -8.11 -5.21
CA ALA A 21 7.18 -8.10 -3.99
C ALA A 21 6.45 -7.40 -2.84
N GLY A 22 5.78 -6.27 -3.12
CA GLY A 22 4.94 -5.55 -2.16
C GLY A 22 3.77 -6.40 -1.65
N VAL A 23 3.04 -7.07 -2.53
CA VAL A 23 1.94 -7.99 -2.15
C VAL A 23 2.45 -9.17 -1.32
N CYS A 24 3.58 -9.77 -1.71
CA CYS A 24 4.21 -10.84 -0.95
C CYS A 24 4.62 -10.36 0.46
N GLY A 25 5.25 -9.18 0.55
CA GLY A 25 5.61 -8.58 1.83
C GLY A 25 4.40 -8.30 2.72
N ALA A 26 3.34 -7.73 2.15
CA ALA A 26 2.07 -7.50 2.85
C ALA A 26 1.44 -8.81 3.35
N THR A 27 1.52 -9.88 2.54
CA THR A 27 1.04 -11.21 2.92
C THR A 27 1.81 -11.75 4.12
N VAL A 28 3.14 -11.70 4.09
CA VAL A 28 4.00 -12.13 5.22
C VAL A 28 3.65 -11.37 6.49
N LEU A 29 3.52 -10.04 6.41
CA LEU A 29 3.20 -9.20 7.58
C LEU A 29 1.77 -9.45 8.10
N ALA A 30 0.79 -9.56 7.22
CA ALA A 30 -0.60 -9.82 7.61
C ALA A 30 -0.77 -11.20 8.23
N SER A 31 -0.12 -12.22 7.66
CA SER A 31 -0.08 -13.57 8.24
C SER A 31 0.63 -13.59 9.60
N GLY A 32 1.71 -12.82 9.77
CA GLY A 32 2.37 -12.63 11.07
C GLY A 32 1.43 -12.00 12.11
N GLY A 33 0.72 -10.94 11.73
CA GLY A 33 -0.28 -10.29 12.59
C GLY A 33 -1.41 -11.24 13.01
N TRP A 34 -1.88 -12.08 12.08
CA TRP A 34 -2.85 -13.13 12.39
C TRP A 34 -2.29 -14.19 13.35
N ALA A 35 -1.07 -14.69 13.11
CA ALA A 35 -0.42 -15.68 13.97
C ALA A 35 -0.20 -15.16 15.40
N MET A 36 -0.01 -13.85 15.57
CA MET A 36 0.11 -13.20 16.87
C MET A 36 -1.24 -12.85 17.52
N GLY A 37 -2.38 -13.12 16.86
CA GLY A 37 -3.70 -12.77 17.34
C GLY A 37 -4.06 -11.28 17.25
N LEU A 38 -3.32 -10.50 16.46
CA LEU A 38 -3.54 -9.06 16.27
C LEU A 38 -4.58 -8.76 15.19
N VAL A 39 -4.78 -9.68 14.25
CA VAL A 39 -5.67 -9.53 13.11
C VAL A 39 -6.55 -10.77 13.02
N ALA A 40 -7.87 -10.60 12.91
CA ALA A 40 -8.78 -11.72 12.68
C ALA A 40 -8.48 -12.40 11.33
N GLY A 41 -8.65 -13.72 11.23
CA GLY A 41 -8.36 -14.47 10.00
C GLY A 41 -9.02 -13.87 8.75
N PRO A 42 -10.32 -13.56 8.76
CA PRO A 42 -11.01 -12.90 7.64
C PRO A 42 -10.45 -11.51 7.28
N ALA A 43 -9.88 -10.78 8.24
CA ALA A 43 -9.34 -9.44 8.03
C ALA A 43 -7.95 -9.44 7.36
N VAL A 44 -7.26 -10.58 7.28
CA VAL A 44 -5.95 -10.71 6.63
C VAL A 44 -5.99 -10.23 5.18
N LEU A 45 -7.01 -10.65 4.42
CA LEU A 45 -7.17 -10.24 3.03
C LEU A 45 -7.42 -8.73 2.90
N ALA A 46 -8.14 -8.15 3.86
CA ALA A 46 -8.38 -6.71 3.89
C ALA A 46 -7.11 -5.91 4.18
N VAL A 47 -6.23 -6.41 5.05
CA VAL A 47 -4.92 -5.80 5.31
C VAL A 47 -4.04 -5.83 4.05
N ILE A 48 -3.97 -6.98 3.36
CA ILE A 48 -3.16 -7.13 2.14
C ILE A 48 -3.68 -6.18 1.04
N PHE A 49 -5.00 -6.13 0.84
CA PHE A 49 -5.61 -5.26 -0.14
C PHE A 49 -5.42 -3.78 0.20
N GLY A 50 -5.59 -3.41 1.47
CA GLY A 50 -5.32 -2.06 1.97
C GLY A 50 -3.86 -1.64 1.73
N ALA A 51 -2.89 -2.49 2.05
CA ALA A 51 -1.47 -2.22 1.81
C ALA A 51 -1.16 -2.00 0.31
N PHE A 52 -1.77 -2.79 -0.57
CA PHE A 52 -1.65 -2.62 -2.01
C PHE A 52 -2.25 -1.27 -2.47
N CYS A 53 -3.45 -0.91 -2.01
CA CYS A 53 -4.08 0.36 -2.36
C CYS A 53 -3.29 1.58 -1.84
N GLY A 54 -2.81 1.54 -0.60
CA GLY A 54 -2.02 2.60 0.01
C GLY A 54 -0.70 2.85 -0.75
N SER A 55 0.06 1.80 -1.03
CA SER A 55 1.33 1.90 -1.76
C SER A 55 1.15 2.31 -3.23
N THR A 56 0.06 1.90 -3.86
CA THR A 56 -0.31 2.37 -5.21
C THR A 56 -0.65 3.86 -5.20
N PHE A 57 -1.38 4.32 -4.19
CA PHE A 57 -1.70 5.74 -4.03
C PHE A 57 -0.44 6.58 -3.75
N GLU A 58 0.47 6.08 -2.92
CA GLU A 58 1.77 6.71 -2.69
C GLU A 58 2.58 6.84 -3.99
N SER A 59 2.59 5.79 -4.80
CA SER A 59 3.26 5.79 -6.11
C SER A 59 2.64 6.81 -7.06
N LEU A 60 1.30 6.93 -7.08
CA LEU A 60 0.59 7.93 -7.86
C LEU A 60 0.98 9.35 -7.44
N LEU A 61 1.02 9.63 -6.13
CA LEU A 61 1.46 10.92 -5.59
C LEU A 61 2.93 11.19 -5.91
N GLY A 62 3.79 10.18 -5.79
CA GLY A 62 5.21 10.27 -6.13
C GLY A 62 5.44 10.61 -7.61
N ALA A 63 4.51 10.21 -8.49
CA ALA A 63 4.54 10.53 -9.91
C ALA A 63 3.97 11.93 -10.23
N THR A 64 3.08 12.48 -9.40
CA THR A 64 2.47 13.81 -9.61
C THR A 64 3.26 14.95 -8.99
N MET A 65 3.94 14.72 -7.86
CA MET A 65 4.60 15.79 -7.07
C MET A 65 6.05 16.10 -7.48
N GLY A 66 6.64 15.35 -8.42
CA GLY A 66 7.98 15.63 -8.95
C GLY A 66 9.15 15.23 -8.02
N LYS A 67 10.39 15.30 -8.55
CA LYS A 67 11.61 14.76 -7.94
C LYS A 67 12.18 15.58 -6.78
N ASP A 68 11.84 16.87 -6.70
CA ASP A 68 12.49 17.83 -5.79
C ASP A 68 11.89 17.88 -4.37
N SER A 69 10.81 17.14 -4.11
CA SER A 69 10.17 17.11 -2.80
C SER A 69 10.78 16.07 -1.85
N GLY A 70 12.08 16.21 -1.58
CA GLY A 70 12.77 15.40 -0.56
C GLY A 70 12.10 15.47 0.82
N SER A 71 11.32 16.52 1.09
CA SER A 71 10.54 16.75 2.32
C SER A 71 9.15 16.08 2.35
N ASP A 72 8.51 15.76 1.21
CA ASP A 72 7.15 15.16 1.21
C ASP A 72 7.14 13.64 1.33
N HIS A 73 8.28 12.98 1.57
CA HIS A 73 8.31 11.54 1.93
C HIS A 73 7.35 11.29 3.10
N HIS A 74 7.51 12.03 4.19
CA HIS A 74 6.72 11.79 5.40
C HIS A 74 5.21 11.94 5.16
N LEU A 75 4.83 12.93 4.35
CA LEU A 75 3.43 13.12 3.95
C LEU A 75 2.93 11.96 3.09
N ARG A 76 3.73 11.49 2.12
CA ARG A 76 3.40 10.35 1.27
C ARG A 76 3.22 9.06 2.08
N ASN A 77 4.10 8.80 3.03
CA ASN A 77 4.02 7.64 3.91
C ASN A 77 2.80 7.72 4.86
N LEU A 78 2.49 8.92 5.37
CA LEU A 78 1.27 9.15 6.14
C LEU A 78 0.02 8.86 5.29
N LEU A 79 -0.03 9.39 4.06
CA LEU A 79 -1.15 9.18 3.14
C LEU A 79 -1.30 7.71 2.74
N ASN A 80 -0.19 7.01 2.47
CA ASN A 80 -0.17 5.56 2.25
C ASN A 80 -0.86 4.82 3.41
N THR A 81 -0.42 5.12 4.63
CA THR A 81 -0.96 4.48 5.84
C THR A 81 -2.45 4.78 6.02
N VAL A 82 -2.87 6.04 5.87
CA VAL A 82 -4.28 6.45 6.02
C VAL A 82 -5.16 5.78 4.97
N VAL A 83 -4.73 5.77 3.70
CA VAL A 83 -5.49 5.13 2.61
C VAL A 83 -5.56 3.62 2.82
N GLY A 84 -4.44 2.99 3.15
CA GLY A 84 -4.41 1.54 3.39
C GLY A 84 -5.28 1.12 4.57
N ALA A 85 -5.20 1.85 5.70
CA ALA A 85 -6.04 1.60 6.86
C ALA A 85 -7.53 1.84 6.55
N GLY A 86 -7.86 2.93 5.85
CA GLY A 86 -9.24 3.24 5.46
C GLY A 86 -9.86 2.19 4.53
N VAL A 87 -9.10 1.71 3.54
CA VAL A 87 -9.55 0.64 2.64
C VAL A 87 -9.75 -0.67 3.40
N ALA A 88 -8.79 -1.07 4.23
CA ALA A 88 -8.89 -2.29 5.02
C ALA A 88 -10.08 -2.25 5.97
N TRP A 89 -10.24 -1.15 6.71
CA TRP A 89 -11.34 -0.96 7.64
C TRP A 89 -12.69 -0.95 6.93
N GLY A 90 -12.81 -0.20 5.82
CA GLY A 90 -14.05 -0.14 5.04
C GLY A 90 -14.46 -1.52 4.50
N LEU A 91 -13.48 -2.32 4.05
CA LEU A 91 -13.73 -3.67 3.57
C LEU A 91 -14.17 -4.61 4.71
N VAL A 92 -13.50 -4.56 5.86
CA VAL A 92 -13.89 -5.34 7.05
C VAL A 92 -15.30 -4.97 7.50
N ALA A 93 -15.59 -3.66 7.60
CA ALA A 93 -16.89 -3.16 8.01
C ALA A 93 -18.00 -3.57 7.03
N TRP A 94 -17.73 -3.50 5.73
CA TRP A 94 -18.69 -3.91 4.69
C TRP A 94 -18.98 -5.42 4.71
N LEU A 95 -17.96 -6.23 4.98
CA LEU A 95 -18.09 -7.69 5.06
C LEU A 95 -18.62 -8.18 6.41
N GLY A 96 -18.74 -7.30 7.41
CA GLY A 96 -19.11 -7.67 8.78
C GLY A 96 -18.07 -8.59 9.46
N ALA A 97 -16.81 -8.49 9.03
CA ALA A 97 -15.73 -9.42 9.36
C ALA A 97 -14.93 -8.98 10.60
N TRP A 98 -15.62 -8.74 11.72
CA TRP A 98 -15.04 -8.31 13.00
C TRP A 98 -14.34 -9.46 13.76
#